data_AF-A0A7X7QEG7-F1
#
_entry.id   AF-A0A7X7QEG7-F1
#
_cell.length_a   1.000
_cell.length_b   1.000
_cell.length_c   1.000
_cell.angle_alpha   90.00
_cell.angle_beta   90.00
_cell.angle_gamma   90.00
#
_symmetry.space_group_name_H-M   'P 1'
#
loop_
_entity.id
_entity.type
_entity.pdbx_description
1 polymer ?
#
loop_
_entity_poly.entity_id
_entity_poly.type
_entity_poly.pdbx_seq_one_letter_code
_entity_poly.pdbx_strand_id
1 'polypeptide(L)'
;MKFSDGYWLLRPGVTALRPRDIDAVERDGRELLVYAPTSPIQERGDTLNRPLLTVRVTSPLPDVIGVRISHHVGAVDRGPHFPLARTDHPVEIDVPERPGKGDATFTAGRLTARIATGGAWGVAFEADGRVLTSSMERSVAALDTPEGSFVREQLTLGVTETLYGLGERFGTFARNGQSI
;
A
#
# COMPACT_ATOMS: atom_id res chain seq x y z
N MET A 1 1.22 -10.94 -13.70
CA MET A 1 -0.21 -11.27 -13.92
C MET A 1 -0.96 -10.02 -14.40
N LYS A 2 -1.97 -10.16 -15.26
CA LYS A 2 -2.80 -9.04 -15.73
C LYS A 2 -4.16 -9.07 -15.03
N PHE A 3 -4.62 -7.93 -14.54
CA PHE A 3 -5.93 -7.78 -13.88
C PHE A 3 -6.88 -6.86 -14.67
N SER A 4 -6.33 -5.89 -15.38
CA SER A 4 -7.08 -4.96 -16.22
C SER A 4 -7.10 -5.40 -17.68
N ASP A 5 -8.14 -4.96 -18.39
CA ASP A 5 -8.25 -4.98 -19.84
C ASP A 5 -8.27 -3.53 -20.34
N GLY A 6 -7.08 -3.02 -20.67
CA GLY A 6 -6.85 -1.60 -20.89
C GLY A 6 -7.03 -0.76 -19.62
N TYR A 7 -7.40 0.51 -19.81
CA TYR A 7 -7.62 1.47 -18.71
C TYR A 7 -9.04 1.37 -18.11
N TRP A 8 -10.01 0.99 -18.94
CA TRP A 8 -11.44 1.12 -18.65
C TRP A 8 -12.03 -0.11 -17.96
N LEU A 9 -11.53 -1.30 -18.28
CA LEU A 9 -12.16 -2.55 -17.87
C LEU A 9 -11.24 -3.38 -16.98
N LEU A 10 -11.87 -4.22 -16.16
CA LEU A 10 -11.23 -5.38 -15.57
C LEU A 10 -11.35 -6.55 -16.55
N ARG A 11 -10.40 -7.49 -16.48
CA ARG A 11 -10.53 -8.74 -17.23
C ARG A 11 -11.81 -9.48 -16.81
N PRO A 12 -12.46 -10.25 -17.70
CA PRO A 12 -13.61 -11.06 -17.34
C PRO A 12 -13.34 -11.95 -16.13
N GLY A 13 -14.28 -11.98 -15.17
CA GLY A 13 -14.17 -12.75 -13.93
C GLY A 13 -13.32 -12.11 -12.84
N VAL A 14 -12.70 -10.95 -13.07
CA VAL A 14 -11.93 -10.23 -12.04
C VAL A 14 -12.82 -9.23 -11.32
N THR A 15 -12.87 -9.31 -9.99
CA THR A 15 -13.44 -8.29 -9.12
C THR A 15 -12.32 -7.60 -8.34
N ALA A 16 -12.55 -6.35 -7.91
CA ALA A 16 -11.53 -5.57 -7.23
C ALA A 16 -12.14 -4.73 -6.09
N LEU A 17 -11.67 -4.99 -4.89
CA LEU A 17 -11.93 -4.21 -3.69
C LEU A 17 -10.77 -3.23 -3.52
N ARG A 18 -11.06 -1.93 -3.65
CA ARG A 18 -10.06 -0.85 -3.59
C ARG A 18 -10.39 0.07 -2.44
N PRO A 19 -9.40 0.58 -1.69
CA PRO A 19 -9.64 1.66 -0.73
C PRO A 19 -10.33 2.85 -1.39
N ARG A 20 -11.43 3.32 -0.78
CA ARG A 20 -12.21 4.48 -1.25
C ARG A 20 -12.32 5.59 -0.21
N ASP A 21 -11.98 5.29 1.04
CA ASP A 21 -11.97 6.22 2.16
C ASP A 21 -11.01 5.71 3.24
N ILE A 22 -10.83 6.51 4.30
CA ILE A 22 -10.10 6.13 5.51
C ILE A 22 -11.04 6.23 6.71
N ASP A 23 -11.34 5.08 7.32
CA ASP A 23 -12.23 4.99 8.48
C ASP A 23 -11.50 5.37 9.77
N ALA A 24 -10.28 4.88 9.94
CA ALA A 24 -9.44 5.18 11.08
C ALA A 24 -7.95 5.08 10.75
N VAL A 25 -7.16 5.84 11.50
CA VAL A 25 -5.71 5.74 11.54
C VAL A 25 -5.29 5.66 13.00
N GLU A 26 -4.50 4.65 13.33
CA GLU A 26 -4.14 4.35 14.71
C GLU A 26 -2.64 4.11 14.84
N ARG A 27 -2.08 4.58 15.95
CA ARG A 27 -0.72 4.22 16.36
C ARG A 27 -0.79 2.99 17.27
N ASP A 28 -0.12 1.92 16.86
CA ASP A 28 0.06 0.69 17.65
C ASP A 28 1.54 0.54 18.01
N GLY A 29 1.94 1.11 19.15
CA GLY A 29 3.34 1.15 19.58
C GLY A 29 4.24 1.91 18.59
N ARG A 30 5.00 1.15 17.80
CA ARG A 30 5.94 1.62 16.76
C ARG A 30 5.42 1.40 15.34
N GLU A 31 4.14 1.07 15.20
CA GLU A 31 3.48 0.79 13.93
C GLU A 31 2.33 1.76 13.70
N LEU A 32 2.03 2.02 12.45
CA LEU A 32 0.88 2.81 12.02
C LEU A 32 -0.11 1.89 11.32
N LEU A 33 -1.35 1.86 11.79
CA LEU A 33 -2.45 1.11 11.22
C LEU A 33 -3.40 2.06 10.52
N VAL A 34 -3.77 1.73 9.29
CA VAL A 34 -4.72 2.47 8.49
C VAL A 34 -5.82 1.52 8.05
N TYR A 35 -7.06 1.88 8.39
CA TYR A 35 -8.25 1.09 8.09
C TYR A 35 -8.99 1.74 6.92
N ALA A 36 -8.92 1.09 5.76
CA ALA A 36 -9.28 1.68 4.49
C ALA A 36 -10.48 0.91 3.88
N PRO A 37 -11.73 1.34 4.14
CA PRO A 37 -12.93 0.73 3.56
C PRO A 37 -12.93 0.84 2.04
N THR A 38 -13.66 -0.08 1.41
CA THR A 38 -13.70 -0.20 -0.06
C THR A 38 -14.90 0.47 -0.71
N SER A 39 -15.57 1.34 0.05
CA SER A 39 -16.59 2.28 -0.44
C SER A 39 -16.54 3.57 0.41
N PRO A 40 -16.98 4.72 -0.14
CA PRO A 40 -16.95 6.00 0.58
C PRO A 40 -17.79 5.98 1.87
N ILE A 41 -17.35 6.66 2.91
CA ILE A 41 -18.12 6.87 4.15
C ILE A 41 -18.75 8.27 4.09
N GLN A 42 -20.08 8.35 4.05
CA GLN A 42 -20.84 9.60 4.07
C GLN A 42 -21.70 9.71 5.32
N GLU A 43 -22.24 8.59 5.78
CA GLU A 43 -23.03 8.49 7.01
C GLU A 43 -22.60 7.29 7.86
N ARG A 44 -23.08 7.21 9.10
CA ARG A 44 -22.70 6.09 10.00
C ARG A 44 -23.09 4.73 9.44
N GLY A 45 -24.18 4.63 8.69
CA GLY A 45 -24.62 3.37 8.07
C GLY A 45 -23.58 2.79 7.11
N ASP A 46 -22.75 3.64 6.51
CA ASP A 46 -21.67 3.25 5.60
C ASP A 46 -20.51 2.52 6.28
N THR A 47 -20.47 2.49 7.62
CA THR A 47 -19.42 1.77 8.38
C THR A 47 -19.72 0.29 8.59
N LEU A 48 -20.88 -0.19 8.10
CA LEU A 48 -21.34 -1.56 8.27
C LEU A 48 -21.39 -2.30 6.92
N ASN A 49 -21.31 -3.63 6.96
CA ASN A 49 -21.48 -4.52 5.80
C ASN A 49 -20.57 -4.24 4.59
N ARG A 50 -19.37 -3.71 4.82
CA ARG A 50 -18.44 -3.36 3.74
C ARG A 50 -17.06 -3.98 3.96
N PRO A 51 -16.41 -4.48 2.89
CA PRO A 51 -15.03 -4.92 2.99
C PRO A 51 -14.08 -3.77 3.30
N LEU A 52 -13.04 -4.08 4.05
CA LEU A 52 -12.03 -3.13 4.52
C LEU A 52 -10.65 -3.74 4.32
N LEU A 53 -9.71 -2.92 3.85
CA LEU A 53 -8.30 -3.29 3.81
C LEU A 53 -7.59 -2.66 5.00
N THR A 54 -6.75 -3.46 5.65
CA THR A 54 -5.86 -2.97 6.71
C THR A 54 -4.48 -2.76 6.13
N VAL A 55 -3.96 -1.54 6.24
CA VAL A 55 -2.59 -1.20 5.87
C VAL A 55 -1.79 -0.96 7.15
N ARG A 56 -0.80 -1.82 7.38
CA ARG A 56 0.13 -1.75 8.51
C ARG A 56 1.48 -1.25 8.02
N VAL A 57 1.94 -0.15 8.58
CA VAL A 57 3.23 0.48 8.26
C VAL A 57 4.18 0.30 9.43
N THR A 58 5.38 -0.18 9.13
CA THR A 58 6.43 -0.55 10.08
C THR A 58 7.81 -0.14 9.56
N SER A 59 8.85 -0.28 10.38
CA SER A 59 10.22 -0.09 9.94
C SER A 59 11.15 -1.19 10.46
N PRO A 60 11.71 -2.06 9.60
CA PRO A 60 12.69 -3.04 10.05
C PRO A 60 14.10 -2.45 10.25
N LEU A 61 14.45 -1.37 9.54
CA LEU A 61 15.76 -0.72 9.54
C LEU A 61 15.59 0.79 9.30
N PRO A 62 16.54 1.65 9.72
CA PRO A 62 16.55 3.06 9.33
C PRO A 62 16.42 3.22 7.80
N ASP A 63 15.69 4.23 7.35
CA ASP A 63 15.42 4.52 5.94
C ASP A 63 14.64 3.42 5.18
N VAL A 64 14.02 2.46 5.87
CA VAL A 64 13.23 1.38 5.27
C VAL A 64 11.81 1.34 5.84
N ILE A 65 10.81 1.67 5.03
CA ILE A 65 9.40 1.55 5.42
C ILE A 65 8.82 0.24 4.86
N GLY A 66 8.35 -0.63 5.77
CA GLY A 66 7.60 -1.83 5.44
C GLY A 66 6.10 -1.56 5.43
N VAL A 67 5.44 -1.82 4.30
CA VAL A 67 3.99 -1.68 4.14
C VAL A 67 3.35 -3.06 3.93
N ARG A 68 2.42 -3.44 4.81
CA ARG A 68 1.63 -4.66 4.68
C ARG A 68 0.17 -4.31 4.44
N ILE A 69 -0.35 -4.68 3.27
CA ILE A 69 -1.76 -4.54 2.92
C ILE A 69 -2.43 -5.90 3.11
N SER A 70 -3.51 -5.95 3.89
CA SER A 70 -4.23 -7.20 4.20
C SER A 70 -5.74 -7.03 4.02
N HIS A 71 -6.41 -8.11 3.59
CA HIS A 71 -7.86 -8.25 3.65
C HIS A 71 -8.21 -9.24 4.78
N HIS A 72 -8.50 -10.51 4.46
CA HIS A 72 -8.66 -11.54 5.48
C HIS A 72 -7.31 -12.00 6.03
N VAL A 73 -7.15 -11.98 7.36
CA VAL A 73 -5.93 -12.39 8.08
C VAL A 73 -6.08 -13.69 8.88
N GLY A 74 -7.22 -14.39 8.74
CA GLY A 74 -7.48 -15.65 9.44
C GLY A 74 -6.86 -16.89 8.81
N ALA A 75 -6.12 -16.73 7.71
CA ALA A 75 -5.41 -17.84 7.07
C ALA A 75 -4.24 -18.31 7.94
N VAL A 76 -3.95 -19.61 7.89
CA VAL A 76 -2.78 -20.20 8.57
C VAL A 76 -1.51 -19.65 7.92
N ASP A 77 -0.61 -19.10 8.74
CA ASP A 77 0.71 -18.69 8.28
C ASP A 77 1.63 -19.92 8.17
N ARG A 78 1.90 -20.36 6.93
CA ARG A 78 2.56 -21.64 6.67
C ARG A 78 4.09 -21.55 6.56
N GLY A 79 4.66 -20.35 6.41
CA GLY A 79 6.09 -20.16 6.14
C GLY A 79 6.61 -20.96 4.90
N PRO A 80 7.94 -21.03 4.69
CA PRO A 80 8.97 -20.23 5.35
C PRO A 80 8.87 -18.75 4.96
N HIS A 81 9.49 -17.88 5.76
CA HIS A 81 9.59 -16.44 5.48
C HIS A 81 11.00 -16.07 5.07
N PHE A 82 11.15 -14.94 4.36
CA PHE A 82 12.47 -14.37 4.12
C PHE A 82 13.18 -14.06 5.45
N PRO A 83 14.49 -14.35 5.57
CA PRO A 83 15.28 -14.02 6.75
C PRO A 83 15.58 -12.51 6.76
N LEU A 84 14.60 -11.71 7.16
CA LEU A 84 14.72 -10.25 7.17
C LEU A 84 15.57 -9.78 8.36
N ALA A 85 16.60 -8.98 8.08
CA ALA A 85 17.35 -8.26 9.10
C ALA A 85 16.47 -7.19 9.76
N ARG A 86 16.62 -7.03 11.08
CA ARG A 86 15.89 -6.04 11.88
C ARG A 86 16.83 -5.42 12.89
N THR A 87 16.69 -4.13 13.11
CA THR A 87 17.43 -3.41 14.15
C THR A 87 16.50 -2.40 14.79
N ASP A 88 16.56 -2.29 16.12
CA ASP A 88 15.79 -1.28 16.82
C ASP A 88 16.35 0.11 16.49
N HIS A 89 15.46 1.03 16.14
CA HIS A 89 15.81 2.40 15.75
C HIS A 89 14.57 3.29 15.90
N PRO A 90 14.71 4.59 16.22
CA PRO A 90 13.57 5.52 16.37
C PRO A 90 12.69 5.57 15.10
N VAL A 91 11.38 5.68 15.31
CA VAL A 91 10.39 6.01 14.27
C VAL A 91 9.50 7.11 14.81
N GLU A 92 9.10 8.04 13.95
CA GLU A 92 8.16 9.11 14.27
C GLU A 92 6.83 8.82 13.59
N ILE A 93 5.74 8.94 14.34
CA ILE A 93 4.39 8.65 13.86
C ILE A 93 3.51 9.83 14.26
N ASP A 94 2.96 10.50 13.27
CA ASP A 94 1.94 11.54 13.45
C ASP A 94 0.61 11.05 12.90
N VAL A 95 -0.43 11.17 13.71
CA VAL A 95 -1.79 10.75 13.39
C VAL A 95 -2.70 11.96 13.55
N PRO A 96 -3.52 12.31 12.54
CA PRO A 96 -4.43 13.44 12.66
C PRO A 96 -5.50 13.17 13.73
N GLU A 97 -6.08 14.25 14.29
CA GLU A 97 -7.16 14.16 15.28
C GLU A 97 -8.32 13.27 14.81
N ARG A 98 -8.62 13.32 13.51
CA ARG A 98 -9.60 12.47 12.84
C ARG A 98 -9.28 12.35 11.35
N PRO A 99 -9.73 11.28 10.66
CA PRO A 99 -9.61 11.17 9.22
C PRO A 99 -10.18 12.41 8.50
N GLY A 100 -9.50 12.85 7.45
CA GLY A 100 -9.84 14.02 6.65
C GLY A 100 -9.44 15.37 7.26
N LYS A 101 -8.75 15.38 8.41
CA LYS A 101 -8.22 16.61 9.06
C LYS A 101 -6.69 16.72 9.03
N GLY A 102 -6.06 16.06 8.07
CA GLY A 102 -4.62 16.07 7.86
C GLY A 102 -4.16 14.77 7.22
N ASP A 103 -2.88 14.68 6.90
CA ASP A 103 -2.29 13.40 6.50
C ASP A 103 -1.77 12.69 7.76
N ALA A 104 -1.72 11.35 7.72
CA ALA A 104 -0.95 10.60 8.70
C ALA A 104 0.48 10.43 8.18
N THR A 105 1.48 10.46 9.05
CA THR A 105 2.87 10.27 8.65
C THR A 105 3.56 9.20 9.48
N PHE A 106 4.41 8.45 8.80
CA PHE A 106 5.31 7.47 9.41
C PHE A 106 6.72 7.73 8.90
N THR A 107 7.65 8.11 9.76
CA THR A 107 9.02 8.46 9.41
C THR A 107 10.01 7.50 10.06
N ALA A 108 10.91 6.94 9.25
CA ALA A 108 12.02 6.11 9.67
C ALA A 108 13.33 6.66 9.08
N GLY A 109 14.14 7.32 9.92
CA GLY A 109 15.31 8.04 9.45
C GLY A 109 14.92 9.20 8.53
N ARG A 110 15.37 9.18 7.28
CA ARG A 110 15.08 10.18 6.24
C ARG A 110 13.83 9.89 5.43
N LEU A 111 13.33 8.65 5.48
CA LEU A 111 12.20 8.21 4.67
C LEU A 111 10.89 8.39 5.44
N THR A 112 9.92 9.04 4.81
CA THR A 112 8.57 9.26 5.33
C THR A 112 7.54 8.65 4.39
N ALA A 113 6.57 7.93 4.94
CA ALA A 113 5.33 7.57 4.26
C ALA A 113 4.23 8.53 4.76
N ARG A 114 3.71 9.36 3.85
CA ARG A 114 2.61 10.28 4.10
C ARG A 114 1.33 9.73 3.49
N ILE A 115 0.38 9.36 4.34
CA ILE A 115 -0.89 8.72 3.96
C ILE A 115 -2.00 9.77 4.00
N ALA A 116 -2.65 9.99 2.86
CA ALA A 116 -3.83 10.85 2.79
C ALA A 116 -4.95 10.22 3.62
N THR A 117 -5.50 10.97 4.58
CA THR A 117 -6.62 10.50 5.41
C THR A 117 -7.98 11.02 4.98
N GLY A 118 -8.04 11.82 3.92
CA GLY A 118 -9.27 12.33 3.34
C GLY A 118 -9.29 12.16 1.82
N GLY A 119 -10.48 11.86 1.29
CA GLY A 119 -10.68 11.67 -0.13
C GLY A 119 -10.15 10.32 -0.63
N ALA A 120 -9.66 10.31 -1.87
CA ALA A 120 -9.16 9.09 -2.50
C ALA A 120 -7.88 8.58 -1.81
N TRP A 121 -7.69 7.26 -1.82
CA TRP A 121 -6.47 6.62 -1.35
C TRP A 121 -5.21 7.23 -1.96
N GLY A 122 -4.23 7.53 -1.11
CA GLY A 122 -2.94 8.04 -1.51
C GLY A 122 -1.89 7.81 -0.43
N VAL A 123 -0.72 7.31 -0.84
CA VAL A 123 0.50 7.31 -0.02
C VAL A 123 1.64 7.90 -0.83
N ALA A 124 2.28 8.94 -0.32
CA ALA A 124 3.52 9.48 -0.87
C ALA A 124 4.70 8.97 -0.03
N PHE A 125 5.72 8.43 -0.69
CA PHE A 125 6.99 8.07 -0.06
C PHE A 125 7.99 9.19 -0.35
N GLU A 126 8.48 9.82 0.70
CA GLU A 126 9.24 11.07 0.65
C GLU A 126 10.57 10.92 1.38
N ALA A 127 11.61 11.52 0.83
CA ALA A 127 12.89 11.67 1.53
C ALA A 127 13.54 12.97 1.09
N ASP A 128 14.28 13.64 1.98
CA ASP A 128 15.02 14.87 1.67
C ASP A 128 14.17 15.95 0.97
N GLY A 129 12.89 16.08 1.40
CA GLY A 129 11.94 17.07 0.89
C GLY A 129 11.38 16.80 -0.51
N ARG A 130 11.57 15.61 -1.08
CA ARG A 130 10.98 15.21 -2.38
C ARG A 130 10.14 13.95 -2.26
N VAL A 131 9.12 13.85 -3.11
CA VAL A 131 8.39 12.60 -3.35
C VAL A 131 9.24 11.70 -4.24
N LEU A 132 9.55 10.50 -3.78
CA LEU A 132 10.29 9.47 -4.52
C LEU A 132 9.35 8.64 -5.39
N THR A 133 8.25 8.16 -4.80
CA THR A 133 7.20 7.41 -5.49
C THR A 133 5.89 7.52 -4.70
N SER A 134 4.79 7.04 -5.25
CA SER A 134 3.48 7.09 -4.61
C SER A 134 2.63 5.87 -4.95
N SER A 135 1.81 5.46 -3.98
CA SER A 135 0.63 4.62 -4.20
C SER A 135 -0.56 5.54 -4.41
N MET A 136 -1.08 5.61 -5.64
CA MET A 136 -2.18 6.52 -6.00
C MET A 136 -3.55 5.84 -5.90
N GLU A 137 -4.61 6.59 -6.18
CA GLU A 137 -5.96 6.04 -6.32
C GLU A 137 -5.95 4.82 -7.25
N ARG A 138 -6.64 3.74 -6.84
CA ARG A 138 -6.71 2.46 -7.54
C ARG A 138 -5.39 1.69 -7.63
N SER A 139 -4.30 2.06 -6.94
CA SER A 139 -3.05 1.29 -6.94
C SER A 139 -3.17 0.03 -6.08
N VAL A 140 -3.67 0.20 -4.85
CA VAL A 140 -4.02 -0.89 -3.94
C VAL A 140 -5.32 -1.57 -4.36
N ALA A 141 -5.33 -2.90 -4.38
CA ALA A 141 -6.54 -3.70 -4.48
C ALA A 141 -6.39 -5.09 -3.84
N ALA A 142 -7.43 -5.57 -3.18
CA ALA A 142 -7.69 -7.00 -3.06
C ALA A 142 -8.53 -7.45 -4.26
N LEU A 143 -8.11 -8.52 -4.91
CA LEU A 143 -8.62 -8.97 -6.20
C LEU A 143 -9.06 -10.42 -6.08
N ASP A 144 -10.28 -10.72 -6.49
CA ASP A 144 -10.69 -12.11 -6.75
C ASP A 144 -10.69 -12.34 -8.25
N THR A 145 -10.08 -13.45 -8.65
CA THR A 145 -9.90 -13.85 -10.05
C THR A 145 -10.23 -15.33 -10.21
N PRO A 146 -10.47 -15.82 -11.44
CA PRO A 146 -10.60 -17.25 -11.70
C PRO A 146 -9.40 -18.08 -11.24
N GLU A 147 -8.21 -17.47 -11.17
CA GLU A 147 -6.96 -18.10 -10.74
C GLU A 147 -6.72 -18.03 -9.22
N GLY A 148 -7.56 -17.31 -8.47
CA GLY A 148 -7.46 -17.15 -7.01
C GLY A 148 -7.54 -15.69 -6.54
N SER A 149 -7.34 -15.51 -5.24
CA SER A 149 -7.33 -14.18 -4.60
C SER A 149 -5.93 -13.60 -4.54
N PHE A 150 -5.80 -12.31 -4.86
CA PHE A 150 -4.54 -11.58 -4.93
C PHE A 150 -4.63 -10.26 -4.16
N VAL A 151 -3.49 -9.79 -3.65
CA VAL A 151 -3.31 -8.39 -3.25
C VAL A 151 -2.34 -7.75 -4.23
N ARG A 152 -2.63 -6.53 -4.64
CA ARG A 152 -1.83 -5.80 -5.62
C ARG A 152 -1.56 -4.38 -5.13
N GLU A 153 -0.35 -3.92 -5.40
CA GLU A 153 0.09 -2.52 -5.33
C GLU A 153 0.67 -2.09 -6.69
N GLN A 154 0.59 -0.80 -7.01
CA GLN A 154 1.21 -0.16 -8.16
C GLN A 154 1.88 1.14 -7.71
N LEU A 155 3.21 1.18 -7.76
CA LEU A 155 3.96 2.39 -7.44
C LEU A 155 4.16 3.24 -8.70
N THR A 156 4.11 4.56 -8.55
CA THR A 156 4.38 5.49 -9.64
C THR A 156 5.83 5.42 -10.10
N LEU A 157 6.01 5.65 -11.40
CA LEU A 157 7.31 5.91 -12.00
C LEU A 157 7.28 7.32 -12.60
N GLY A 158 8.30 8.11 -12.32
CA GLY A 158 8.50 9.42 -12.90
C GLY A 158 8.83 9.37 -14.39
N VAL A 159 8.81 10.56 -15.02
CA VAL A 159 9.27 10.72 -16.40
C VAL A 159 10.73 10.27 -16.49
N THR A 160 11.04 9.40 -17.45
CA THR A 160 12.37 8.80 -17.66
C THR A 160 12.90 7.91 -16.54
N GLU A 161 12.08 7.54 -15.56
CA GLU A 161 12.52 6.64 -14.50
C GLU A 161 12.70 5.20 -15.00
N THR A 162 13.83 4.59 -14.66
CA THR A 162 14.23 3.27 -15.13
C THR A 162 14.34 2.27 -13.98
N LEU A 163 13.80 1.07 -14.16
CA LEU A 163 13.82 -0.02 -13.19
C LEU A 163 14.93 -1.02 -13.49
N TYR A 164 15.58 -1.54 -12.44
CA TYR A 164 16.68 -2.51 -12.52
C TYR A 164 16.53 -3.62 -11.47
N GLY A 165 17.39 -4.65 -11.54
CA GLY A 165 17.43 -5.75 -10.58
C GLY A 165 16.47 -6.90 -10.93
N LEU A 166 15.66 -7.31 -9.95
CA LEU A 166 14.74 -8.47 -9.99
C LEU A 166 15.45 -9.83 -10.17
N GLY A 167 16.65 -9.94 -9.58
CA GLY A 167 17.52 -11.11 -9.64
C GLY A 167 18.35 -11.19 -10.92
N GLU A 168 18.97 -12.34 -11.14
CA GLU A 168 19.74 -12.64 -12.35
C GLU A 168 18.78 -12.86 -13.53
N ARG A 169 18.84 -11.97 -14.53
CA ARG A 169 17.99 -12.02 -15.74
C ARG A 169 18.82 -11.64 -16.96
N PHE A 170 18.62 -12.37 -18.06
CA PHE A 170 19.41 -12.26 -19.29
C PHE A 170 18.72 -11.47 -20.42
N GLY A 171 17.70 -10.67 -20.07
CA GLY A 171 17.02 -9.74 -20.99
C GLY A 171 17.66 -8.35 -21.01
N THR A 172 16.94 -7.37 -21.60
CA THR A 172 17.39 -5.96 -21.58
C THR A 172 17.64 -5.47 -20.16
N PHE A 173 18.70 -4.69 -19.98
CA PHE A 173 19.17 -4.27 -18.66
C PHE A 173 18.10 -3.51 -17.87
N ALA A 174 17.44 -2.52 -18.49
CA ALA A 174 16.28 -1.86 -17.92
C ALA A 174 15.03 -2.77 -17.99
N ARG A 175 14.27 -2.81 -16.89
CA ARG A 175 13.09 -3.69 -16.72
C ARG A 175 11.78 -3.04 -17.16
N ASN A 176 11.79 -1.78 -17.56
CA ASN A 176 10.61 -1.08 -18.05
C ASN A 176 9.97 -1.85 -19.22
N GLY A 177 8.66 -2.10 -19.13
CA GLY A 177 7.90 -2.85 -20.14
C GLY A 177 7.91 -4.37 -19.98
N GLN A 178 8.69 -4.93 -19.06
CA GLN A 178 8.76 -6.38 -18.83
C GLN A 178 7.76 -6.82 -17.74
N SER A 179 7.18 -8.01 -17.92
CA SER A 179 6.50 -8.75 -16.85
C SER A 179 7.43 -9.85 -16.37
N ILE A 180 7.75 -9.86 -15.08
CA ILE A 180 8.71 -10.77 -14.45
C ILE A 180 8.02 -11.59 -13.37
#